data_AF-A0A430RLQ9-F1
#
_entry.id   AF-A0A430RLQ9-F1
#
_cell.length_a   1.000
_cell.length_b   1.000
_cell.length_c   1.000
_cell.angle_alpha   90.00
_cell.angle_beta   90.00
_cell.angle_gamma   90.00
#
_symmetry.space_group_name_H-M   'P 1'
#
loop_
_entity.id
_entity.type
_entity.pdbx_description
1 polymer ?
#
loop_
_entity_poly.entity_id
_entity_poly.type
_entity_poly.pdbx_seq_one_letter_code
_entity_poly.pdbx_strand_id
1 'polypeptide(L)'
;SLGYFLAWLPRETLGAALLGLGVAGVYHLLYWRKQRKGIYPIPFGAIFGYLALLLLAPAEGRLAALLVALVVALRGLQILSGRW
;
A
#
# COMPACT_ATOMS: atom_id res chain seq x y z
N SER A 1 -10.41 3.12 2.01
CA SER A 1 -9.36 3.39 3.01
C SER A 1 -8.64 4.71 2.74
N LEU A 2 -8.03 4.89 1.56
CA LEU A 2 -7.21 6.06 1.25
C LEU A 2 -7.95 7.41 1.43
N GLY A 3 -9.22 7.51 1.02
CA GLY A 3 -9.99 8.75 1.18
C GLY A 3 -10.22 9.19 2.63
N TYR A 4 -10.32 8.25 3.58
CA TYR A 4 -10.44 8.57 5.00
C TYR A 4 -9.16 9.22 5.52
N PHE A 5 -8.00 8.62 5.24
CA PHE A 5 -6.72 9.18 5.65
C PHE A 5 -6.35 10.43 4.87
N LEU A 6 -6.76 10.57 3.60
CA LEU A 6 -6.53 11.78 2.83
C LEU A 6 -7.27 13.00 3.44
N ALA A 7 -8.45 12.78 4.02
CA ALA A 7 -9.21 13.84 4.68
C ALA A 7 -8.60 14.26 6.03
N TRP A 8 -8.09 13.30 6.82
CA TRP A 8 -7.61 13.54 8.19
C TRP A 8 -6.09 13.70 8.34
N LEU A 9 -5.33 13.04 7.48
CA LEU A 9 -3.85 12.99 7.44
C LEU A 9 -3.37 13.18 5.98
N PRO A 10 -3.68 14.31 5.34
CA PRO A 10 -3.44 14.50 3.90
C PRO A 10 -1.95 14.40 3.53
N ARG A 11 -1.06 14.96 4.34
CA ARG A 11 0.38 15.01 4.03
C ARG A 11 1.01 13.62 4.13
N GLU A 12 0.70 12.89 5.19
CA GLU A 12 1.16 11.54 5.46
C GLU A 12 0.62 10.58 4.40
N THR A 13 -0.66 10.71 4.05
CA THR A 13 -1.30 9.88 3.03
C THR A 13 -0.73 10.13 1.65
N LEU A 14 -0.52 11.39 1.25
CA LEU A 14 0.12 11.72 -0.02
C LEU A 14 1.57 11.23 -0.07
N GLY A 15 2.34 11.44 1.00
CA GLY A 15 3.72 10.96 1.09
C GLY A 15 3.81 9.43 0.99
N ALA A 16 2.96 8.73 1.72
CA ALA A 16 2.86 7.28 1.69
C ALA A 16 2.41 6.74 0.32
N ALA A 17 1.44 7.41 -0.33
CA ALA A 17 0.97 7.05 -1.66
C ALA A 17 2.06 7.27 -2.72
N LEU A 18 2.75 8.41 -2.68
CA LEU A 18 3.87 8.69 -3.58
C LEU A 18 5.00 7.69 -3.41
N LEU A 19 5.33 7.33 -2.17
CA LEU A 19 6.34 6.30 -1.89
C LEU A 19 5.89 4.94 -2.44
N GLY A 20 4.66 4.51 -2.17
CA GLY A 20 4.12 3.25 -2.68
C GLY A 20 4.10 3.18 -4.21
N LEU A 21 3.70 4.27 -4.87
CA LEU A 21 3.73 4.40 -6.33
C LEU A 21 5.16 4.43 -6.89
N GLY A 22 6.07 5.11 -6.21
CA GLY A 22 7.49 5.12 -6.56
C GLY A 22 8.09 3.72 -6.52
N VAL A 23 7.85 2.98 -5.43
CA VAL A 23 8.29 1.57 -5.30
C VAL A 23 7.64 0.69 -6.38
N ALA A 24 6.33 0.84 -6.61
CA ALA A 24 5.64 0.11 -7.68
C ALA A 24 6.26 0.40 -9.05
N GLY A 25 6.57 1.67 -9.34
CA GLY A 25 7.19 2.11 -10.59
C GLY A 25 8.60 1.53 -10.77
N VAL A 26 9.44 1.59 -9.73
CA VAL A 26 10.80 1.01 -9.75
C VAL A 26 10.73 -0.50 -9.96
N TYR A 27 9.91 -1.21 -9.18
CA TYR A 27 9.72 -2.65 -9.33
C TYR A 27 9.17 -3.02 -10.72
N HIS A 28 8.24 -2.23 -11.25
CA HIS A 28 7.72 -2.42 -12.60
C HIS A 28 8.83 -2.31 -13.64
N LEU A 29 9.58 -1.20 -13.65
CA LEU A 29 10.56 -0.90 -14.69
C LEU A 29 11.77 -1.84 -14.65
N LEU A 30 12.26 -2.18 -13.45
CA LEU A 30 13.49 -2.94 -13.28
C LEU A 30 13.27 -4.45 -13.37
N TYR A 31 12.13 -4.95 -12.88
CA TYR A 31 11.89 -6.39 -12.74
C TYR A 31 10.66 -6.85 -13.50
N TRP A 32 9.48 -6.35 -13.14
CA TRP A 32 8.22 -6.96 -13.58
C TRP A 32 7.97 -6.79 -15.08
N ARG A 33 8.35 -5.66 -15.67
CA ARG A 33 8.23 -5.43 -17.13
C ARG A 33 9.04 -6.44 -17.93
N LYS A 34 10.22 -6.83 -17.44
CA LYS A 34 11.14 -7.75 -18.13
C LYS A 34 10.76 -9.21 -17.90
N GLN A 35 10.47 -9.57 -16.66
CA GLN A 35 10.25 -10.97 -16.27
C GLN A 35 8.79 -11.41 -16.38
N ARG A 36 7.84 -10.45 -16.29
CA ARG A 36 6.39 -10.71 -16.26
C ARG A 36 5.98 -11.77 -15.22
N LYS A 37 6.75 -11.87 -14.13
CA LYS A 37 6.62 -12.86 -13.04
C LYS A 37 6.55 -12.15 -11.69
N GLY A 38 5.97 -12.84 -10.70
CA GLY A 38 5.80 -12.34 -9.34
C GLY A 38 4.54 -11.51 -9.14
N ILE A 39 4.46 -10.82 -8.00
CA ILE A 39 3.32 -10.00 -7.60
C ILE A 39 3.15 -8.83 -8.57
N TYR A 40 1.92 -8.48 -8.93
CA TYR A 40 1.63 -7.32 -9.78
C TYR A 40 2.17 -6.04 -9.12
N PRO A 41 2.72 -5.06 -9.86
CA PRO A 41 3.43 -3.92 -9.27
C PRO A 41 2.62 -3.09 -8.28
N ILE A 42 1.32 -2.92 -8.51
CA ILE A 42 0.46 -2.11 -7.64
C ILE A 42 0.32 -2.74 -6.24
N PRO A 43 -0.11 -4.02 -6.07
CA PRO A 43 -0.07 -4.69 -4.78
C PRO A 43 1.31 -4.71 -4.13
N PHE A 44 2.39 -4.88 -4.91
CA PHE A 44 3.74 -4.86 -4.38
C PHE A 44 4.09 -3.51 -3.75
N GLY A 45 3.88 -2.40 -4.46
CA GLY A 45 4.11 -1.05 -3.92
C GLY A 45 3.15 -0.68 -2.79
N ALA A 46 1.92 -1.20 -2.80
CA ALA A 46 0.95 -0.95 -1.73
C ALA A 46 1.46 -1.42 -0.36
N ILE A 47 2.22 -2.52 -0.29
CA ILE A 47 2.85 -2.99 0.96
C ILE A 47 3.69 -1.86 1.58
N PHE A 48 4.55 -1.23 0.78
CA PHE A 48 5.42 -0.14 1.23
C PHE A 48 4.64 1.13 1.52
N GLY A 49 3.60 1.43 0.74
CA GLY A 49 2.71 2.57 1.00
C GLY A 49 2.00 2.46 2.36
N TYR A 50 1.42 1.30 2.68
CA TYR A 50 0.76 1.10 3.98
C TYR A 50 1.75 1.08 5.15
N LEU A 51 2.95 0.52 4.97
CA LEU A 51 4.02 0.61 5.97
C LEU A 51 4.45 2.06 6.21
N ALA A 52 4.64 2.84 5.15
CA ALA A 52 4.97 4.26 5.27
C ALA A 52 3.85 5.04 5.99
N LEU A 53 2.58 4.80 5.64
CA LEU A 53 1.45 5.43 6.31
C LEU A 53 1.41 5.08 7.81
N LEU A 54 1.67 3.83 8.17
CA LEU A 54 1.71 3.39 9.56
C LEU A 54 2.82 4.09 10.37
N LEU A 55 3.99 4.31 9.77
CA LEU A 55 5.12 4.96 10.43
C LEU A 55 4.96 6.48 10.52
N LEU A 56 4.40 7.09 9.48
CA LEU A 56 4.20 8.54 9.38
C LEU A 56 2.96 9.02 10.13
N ALA A 57 1.94 8.16 10.30
CA ALA A 57 0.74 8.53 11.03
C ALA A 57 1.08 8.90 12.50
N PRO A 58 0.46 9.97 13.04
CA PRO A 58 0.56 10.32 14.45
C PRO A 58 -0.09 9.21 15.30
N ALA A 59 0.22 9.18 16.60
CA ALA A 59 -0.11 8.07 17.48
C ALA A 59 -1.61 7.72 17.47
N GLU A 60 -2.47 8.73 17.39
CA GLU A 60 -3.92 8.62 17.33
C GLU A 60 -4.41 7.92 16.05
N GLY A 61 -3.69 8.09 14.93
CA GLY A 61 -4.01 7.52 13.62
C GLY A 61 -3.36 6.16 13.33
N ARG A 62 -2.35 5.74 14.11
CA ARG A 62 -1.59 4.51 13.86
C ARG A 62 -2.42 3.24 13.95
N LEU A 63 -3.29 3.14 14.95
CA LEU A 63 -4.15 1.97 15.09
C LEU A 63 -5.08 1.83 13.88
N ALA A 64 -5.68 2.93 13.43
CA ALA A 64 -6.51 2.94 12.23
C ALA A 64 -5.68 2.53 10.99
N ALA A 65 -4.47 3.08 10.83
CA ALA A 65 -3.59 2.74 9.72
C ALA A 65 -3.22 1.24 9.71
N LEU A 66 -2.93 0.67 10.89
CA LEU A 66 -2.64 -0.75 11.06
C LEU A 66 -3.86 -1.62 10.69
N LEU A 67 -5.03 -1.31 11.24
CA LEU A 67 -6.26 -2.06 10.98
C LEU A 67 -6.61 -2.05 9.50
N VAL A 68 -6.48 -0.88 8.85
CA VAL A 68 -6.69 -0.76 7.41
C VAL A 68 -5.67 -1.56 6.62
N ALA A 69 -4.38 -1.50 6.99
CA ALA A 69 -3.34 -2.30 6.34
C ALA A 69 -3.66 -3.81 6.45
N LEU A 70 -4.12 -4.26 7.61
CA LEU A 70 -4.54 -5.65 7.83
C LEU A 70 -5.75 -6.03 6.97
N VAL A 71 -6.79 -5.20 6.90
CA VAL A 71 -7.97 -5.44 6.05
C VAL A 71 -7.56 -5.55 4.57
N VAL A 72 -6.68 -4.66 4.11
CA VAL A 72 -6.20 -4.68 2.73
C VAL A 72 -5.33 -5.92 2.46
N ALA A 73 -4.48 -6.31 3.41
CA ALA A 73 -3.69 -7.54 3.30
C ALA A 73 -4.59 -8.78 3.24
N LEU A 74 -5.59 -8.88 4.12
CA LEU A 74 -6.58 -9.97 4.10
C LEU A 74 -7.34 -10.03 2.78
N ARG A 75 -7.80 -8.88 2.26
CA ARG A 75 -8.43 -8.81 0.93
C ARG A 75 -7.47 -9.26 -0.17
N GLY A 76 -6.20 -8.86 -0.10
CA GLY A 76 -5.17 -9.31 -1.03
C GLY A 76 -5.00 -10.83 -1.01
N LEU A 77 -4.94 -11.44 0.17
CA LEU A 77 -4.84 -12.89 0.33
C LEU A 77 -6.10 -13.63 -0.18
N GLN A 78 -7.29 -13.08 0.05
CA GLN A 78 -8.53 -13.61 -0.50
C GLN A 78 -8.50 -13.63 -2.04
N ILE A 79 -8.12 -12.52 -2.66
CA ILE A 79 -7.98 -12.41 -4.12
C ILE A 79 -6.97 -13.42 -4.66
N LEU A 80 -5.82 -13.57 -3.99
CA LEU A 80 -4.77 -14.52 -4.38
C LEU A 80 -5.21 -15.98 -4.20
N SER A 81 -6.13 -16.26 -3.27
CA SER A 81 -6.72 -17.59 -3.07
C SER A 81 -7.93 -17.87 -3.96
N GLY A 82 -8.23 -16.99 -4.92
CA GLY A 82 -9.38 -17.14 -5.83
C GLY A 82 -10.73 -16.92 -5.15
N ARG A 83 -10.74 -16.38 -3.93
CA ARG A 83 -11.94 -16.00 -3.19
C ARG A 83 -12.21 -14.52 -3.44
N TRP A 84 -13.09 -14.24 -4.41
CA TRP A 84 -13.57 -12.89 -4.72
C TRP A 84 -14.90 -12.62 -4.05
#